data_AF-A0A9R0YRL2-F1
#
_entry.id   AF-A0A9R0YRL2-F1
#
_cell.length_a   1.000
_cell.length_b   1.000
_cell.length_c   1.000
_cell.angle_alpha   90.00
_cell.angle_beta   90.00
_cell.angle_gamma   90.00
#
_symmetry.space_group_name_H-M   'P 1'
#
loop_
_entity.id
_entity.type
_entity.pdbx_description
1 polymer ?
#
loop_
_entity_poly.entity_id
_entity_poly.type
_entity_poly.pdbx_seq_one_letter_code
_entity_poly.pdbx_strand_id
1 'polypeptide(L)'
;MDLAISAVTGDLASRFISFLMNKYADHLCSEEKAERLQQLLLRVHTVVEEADGRCITNSCMLMQLKKLSTLMYQGYHVLDNIRYRQDKETSKDLVSDSFTSSDYIIPFKRARTSSSTNKATNSELQSALQSLEAVVDHMVEFVVLLAGCERVSRRPYDAYLQVDNFMFGRHVEKQKIINFLLQQDIPGPPAVLPIIGGRGVGKKTLVAHVCRYDRVRSHFAVCT
;
A
#
# COMPACT_ATOMS: atom_id res chain seq x y z
N MET A 1 59.50 -16.93 6.81
CA MET A 1 58.50 -15.85 6.70
C MET A 1 57.18 -16.33 6.11
N ASP A 2 57.14 -17.53 5.50
CA ASP A 2 56.00 -18.01 4.72
C ASP A 2 54.80 -18.49 5.54
N LEU A 3 55.02 -19.00 6.76
CA LEU A 3 53.93 -19.47 7.64
C LEU A 3 53.01 -18.33 8.12
N ALA A 4 53.58 -17.17 8.42
CA ALA A 4 52.81 -16.00 8.87
C ALA A 4 51.98 -15.38 7.72
N ILE A 5 52.56 -15.34 6.52
CA ILE A 5 51.88 -14.86 5.31
C ILE A 5 50.74 -15.82 4.93
N SER A 6 50.95 -17.14 5.05
CA SER A 6 49.92 -18.15 4.80
C SER A 6 48.75 -18.06 5.79
N ALA A 7 49.03 -17.85 7.09
CA ALA A 7 47.98 -17.68 8.10
C ALA A 7 47.12 -16.42 7.89
N VAL A 8 47.75 -15.28 7.57
CA VAL A 8 47.04 -14.02 7.28
C VAL A 8 46.22 -14.14 5.99
N THR A 9 46.75 -14.82 4.97
CA THR A 9 46.03 -15.07 3.70
C THR A 9 44.84 -16.00 3.94
N GLY A 10 44.98 -17.01 4.79
CA GLY A 10 43.89 -17.91 5.18
C GLY A 10 42.76 -17.22 5.93
N ASP A 11 43.06 -16.33 6.88
CA ASP A 11 42.04 -15.53 7.58
C ASP A 11 41.32 -14.57 6.63
N LEU A 12 42.05 -13.91 5.72
CA LEU A 12 41.45 -13.02 4.73
C LEU A 12 40.54 -13.79 3.75
N ALA A 13 40.97 -14.96 3.28
CA ALA A 13 40.17 -15.83 2.42
C ALA A 13 38.91 -16.33 3.16
N SER A 14 39.04 -16.74 4.43
CA SER A 14 37.93 -17.16 5.27
C SER A 14 36.90 -16.04 5.48
N ARG A 15 37.35 -14.82 5.77
CA ARG A 15 36.48 -13.65 5.92
C ARG A 15 35.78 -13.30 4.61
N PHE A 16 36.47 -13.42 3.48
CA PHE A 16 35.88 -13.16 2.16
C PHE A 16 34.81 -14.19 1.80
N ILE A 17 35.08 -15.49 2.03
CA ILE A 17 34.09 -16.57 1.83
C ILE A 17 32.89 -16.36 2.75
N SER A 18 33.11 -16.03 4.02
CA SER A 18 32.05 -15.77 5.00
C SER A 18 31.19 -14.56 4.60
N PHE A 19 31.83 -13.50 4.07
CA PHE A 19 31.12 -12.33 3.56
C PHE A 19 30.24 -12.67 2.35
N LEU A 20 30.76 -13.44 1.39
CA LEU A 20 29.97 -13.90 0.24
C LEU A 20 28.82 -14.81 0.69
N MET A 21 29.08 -15.80 1.55
CA MET A 21 28.02 -16.68 2.07
C MET A 21 26.92 -15.90 2.77
N ASN A 22 27.26 -14.95 3.65
CA ASN A 22 26.28 -14.08 4.29
C ASN A 22 25.50 -13.23 3.27
N LYS A 23 26.18 -12.67 2.26
CA LYS A 23 25.53 -11.87 1.22
C LYS A 23 24.53 -12.68 0.39
N TYR A 24 24.88 -13.90 -0.01
CA TYR A 24 23.99 -14.78 -0.77
C TYR A 24 22.83 -15.31 0.09
N ALA A 25 23.09 -15.68 1.35
CA ALA A 25 22.06 -16.10 2.29
C ALA A 25 21.05 -14.98 2.57
N ASP A 26 21.52 -13.74 2.79
CA ASP A 26 20.66 -12.57 2.98
C ASP A 26 19.79 -12.29 1.76
N HIS A 27 20.31 -12.50 0.54
CA HIS A 27 19.56 -12.32 -0.70
C HIS A 27 18.42 -13.33 -0.84
N LEU A 28 18.73 -14.63 -0.69
CA LEU A 28 17.73 -15.71 -0.76
C LEU A 28 16.64 -15.55 0.30
N CYS A 29 17.03 -15.18 1.53
CA CYS A 29 16.08 -14.95 2.61
C CYS A 29 15.18 -13.72 2.36
N SER A 30 15.70 -12.68 1.71
CA SER A 30 14.93 -11.49 1.34
C SER A 30 13.89 -11.80 0.26
N GLU A 31 14.24 -12.65 -0.71
CA GLU A 31 13.36 -13.08 -1.79
C GLU A 31 12.17 -13.90 -1.27
N GLU A 32 12.42 -14.92 -0.43
CA GLU A 32 11.37 -15.72 0.21
C GLU A 32 10.41 -14.84 1.04
N LYS A 33 10.96 -13.88 1.78
CA LYS A 33 10.19 -12.90 2.55
C LYS A 33 9.34 -12.00 1.65
N ALA A 34 9.88 -11.55 0.52
CA ALA A 34 9.14 -10.73 -0.44
C ALA A 34 7.99 -11.52 -1.08
N GLU A 35 8.20 -12.78 -1.44
CA GLU A 35 7.15 -13.66 -1.95
C GLU A 35 6.03 -13.87 -0.92
N ARG A 36 6.40 -14.17 0.34
CA ARG A 36 5.44 -14.30 1.43
C ARG A 36 4.66 -13.01 1.67
N LEU A 37 5.31 -11.85 1.59
CA LEU A 37 4.66 -10.55 1.70
C LEU A 37 3.65 -10.34 0.56
N GLN A 38 4.02 -10.72 -0.66
CA GLN A 38 3.13 -10.63 -1.82
C GLN A 38 1.88 -11.51 -1.64
N GLN A 39 2.03 -12.73 -1.12
CA GLN A 39 0.89 -13.62 -0.83
C GLN A 39 -0.06 -13.02 0.23
N LEU A 40 0.49 -12.48 1.32
CA LEU A 40 -0.31 -11.82 2.36
C LEU A 40 -1.03 -10.57 1.81
N LEU A 41 -0.33 -9.78 0.99
CA LEU A 41 -0.91 -8.60 0.35
C LEU A 41 -2.07 -8.96 -0.56
N LEU A 42 -1.95 -10.02 -1.37
CA LEU A 42 -3.06 -10.50 -2.19
C LEU A 42 -4.29 -10.83 -1.34
N ARG A 43 -4.09 -11.55 -0.23
CA ARG A 43 -5.17 -11.93 0.68
C ARG A 43 -5.84 -10.71 1.32
N VAL A 44 -5.06 -9.75 1.81
CA VAL A 44 -5.57 -8.49 2.38
C VAL A 44 -6.28 -7.66 1.31
N HIS A 45 -5.71 -7.57 0.10
CA HIS A 45 -6.30 -6.83 -1.00
C HIS A 45 -7.68 -7.39 -1.36
N THR A 46 -7.83 -8.71 -1.46
CA THR A 46 -9.14 -9.34 -1.72
C THR A 46 -10.17 -8.93 -0.67
N VAL A 47 -9.78 -8.89 0.61
CA VAL A 47 -10.68 -8.47 1.69
C VAL A 47 -11.04 -6.98 1.58
N VAL A 48 -10.07 -6.12 1.27
CA VAL A 48 -10.30 -4.68 1.08
C VAL A 48 -11.20 -4.43 -0.14
N GLU A 49 -10.98 -5.14 -1.26
CA GLU A 49 -11.79 -5.01 -2.47
C GLU A 49 -13.23 -5.50 -2.26
N GLU A 50 -13.42 -6.64 -1.57
CA GLU A 50 -14.77 -7.08 -1.19
C GLU A 50 -15.43 -6.07 -0.25
N ALA A 51 -14.68 -5.48 0.68
CA ALA A 51 -15.20 -4.46 1.59
C ALA A 51 -15.60 -3.17 0.85
N ASP A 52 -14.85 -2.79 -0.18
CA ASP A 52 -15.18 -1.64 -1.04
C ASP A 52 -16.51 -1.81 -1.80
N GLY A 53 -16.94 -3.06 -2.02
CA GLY A 53 -18.23 -3.42 -2.62
C GLY A 53 -19.40 -3.51 -1.63
N ARG A 54 -19.17 -3.26 -0.34
CA ARG A 54 -20.17 -3.45 0.73
C ARG A 54 -20.55 -2.12 1.39
N CYS A 55 -21.76 -2.06 1.94
CA CYS A 55 -22.24 -0.93 2.72
C CYS A 55 -21.94 -1.16 4.21
N ILE A 56 -20.81 -0.63 4.69
CA ILE A 56 -20.37 -0.80 6.09
C ILE A 56 -20.86 0.38 6.94
N THR A 57 -21.85 0.12 7.79
CA THR A 57 -22.41 1.11 8.72
C THR A 57 -21.68 1.13 10.07
N ASN A 58 -21.15 -0.02 10.51
CA ASN A 58 -20.47 -0.18 11.78
C ASN A 58 -19.12 0.59 11.80
N SER A 59 -18.97 1.49 12.76
CA SER A 59 -17.78 2.36 12.89
C SER A 59 -16.49 1.59 13.23
N CYS A 60 -16.57 0.54 14.05
CA CYS A 60 -15.44 -0.32 14.36
C CYS A 60 -14.95 -1.10 13.14
N MET A 61 -15.89 -1.64 12.33
CA MET A 61 -15.54 -2.30 11.07
C MET A 61 -14.88 -1.33 10.09
N LEU A 62 -15.35 -0.09 10.01
CA LEU A 62 -14.69 0.96 9.21
C LEU A 62 -13.27 1.27 9.68
N MET A 63 -13.00 1.21 10.99
CA MET A 63 -11.64 1.36 11.52
C MET A 63 -10.75 0.16 11.17
N GLN A 64 -11.29 -1.06 11.23
CA GLN A 64 -10.58 -2.27 10.80
C GLN A 64 -10.23 -2.20 9.31
N LEU A 65 -11.18 -1.80 8.45
CA LEU A 65 -10.94 -1.58 7.02
C LEU A 65 -9.85 -0.51 6.80
N LYS A 66 -9.91 0.62 7.51
CA LYS A 66 -8.87 1.66 7.42
C LYS A 66 -7.49 1.10 7.76
N LYS A 67 -7.39 0.30 8.83
CA LYS A 67 -6.13 -0.33 9.25
C LYS A 67 -5.62 -1.30 8.19
N LEU A 68 -6.49 -2.17 7.66
CA LEU A 68 -6.19 -3.10 6.58
C LEU A 68 -5.65 -2.38 5.35
N SER A 69 -6.36 -1.37 4.83
CA SER A 69 -5.92 -0.61 3.66
C SER A 69 -4.60 0.10 3.91
N THR A 70 -4.38 0.64 5.12
CA THR A 70 -3.12 1.33 5.47
C THR A 70 -1.93 0.37 5.39
N LEU A 71 -2.03 -0.80 6.03
CA LEU A 71 -0.97 -1.80 6.01
C LEU A 71 -0.75 -2.39 4.62
N MET A 72 -1.82 -2.56 3.86
CA MET A 72 -1.75 -3.00 2.47
C MET A 72 -0.90 -2.04 1.62
N TYR A 73 -1.21 -0.73 1.64
CA TYR A 73 -0.43 0.25 0.89
C TYR A 73 1.01 0.40 1.40
N GLN A 74 1.24 0.24 2.70
CA GLN A 74 2.60 0.19 3.25
C GLN A 74 3.38 -1.03 2.72
N GLY A 75 2.76 -2.21 2.68
CA GLY A 75 3.38 -3.41 2.12
C GLY A 75 3.68 -3.27 0.64
N TYR A 76 2.77 -2.69 -0.15
CA TYR A 76 3.03 -2.38 -1.57
C TYR A 76 4.21 -1.42 -1.74
N HIS A 77 4.28 -0.36 -0.93
CA HIS A 77 5.40 0.58 -0.97
C HIS A 77 6.76 -0.09 -0.66
N VAL A 78 6.78 -1.07 0.25
CA VAL A 78 7.99 -1.85 0.55
C VAL A 78 8.37 -2.75 -0.63
N LEU A 79 7.40 -3.46 -1.24
CA LEU A 79 7.66 -4.27 -2.43
C LEU A 79 8.16 -3.43 -3.62
N ASP A 80 7.57 -2.26 -3.85
CA ASP A 80 7.96 -1.36 -4.92
C ASP A 80 9.38 -0.81 -4.71
N ASN A 81 9.77 -0.52 -3.46
CA ASN A 81 11.15 -0.14 -3.14
C ASN A 81 12.17 -1.25 -3.44
N ILE A 82 11.79 -2.51 -3.21
CA ILE A 82 12.65 -3.67 -3.52
C ILE A 82 12.80 -3.81 -5.04
N ARG A 83 11.68 -3.81 -5.78
CA ARG A 83 11.68 -3.91 -7.26
C ARG A 83 12.46 -2.79 -7.92
N TYR A 84 12.21 -1.55 -7.50
CA TYR A 84 12.93 -0.38 -8.02
C TYR A 84 14.45 -0.46 -7.81
N ARG A 85 14.91 -1.11 -6.73
CA ARG A 85 16.34 -1.32 -6.48
C ARG A 85 16.92 -2.42 -7.36
N GLN A 86 16.21 -3.52 -7.55
CA GLN A 86 16.62 -4.59 -8.47
C GLN A 86 16.81 -4.04 -9.89
N ASP A 87 15.86 -3.25 -10.40
CA ASP A 87 15.95 -2.60 -11.72
C ASP A 87 17.12 -1.60 -11.82
N LYS A 88 17.50 -0.98 -10.71
CA LYS A 88 18.64 -0.07 -10.64
C LYS A 88 19.99 -0.79 -10.58
N GLU A 89 20.04 -2.01 -10.08
CA GLU A 89 21.26 -2.83 -10.07
C GLU A 89 21.50 -3.48 -11.43
N THR A 90 20.45 -4.01 -12.07
CA THR A 90 20.53 -4.58 -13.43
C THR A 90 20.91 -3.53 -14.48
N SER A 91 20.45 -2.29 -14.35
CA SER A 91 20.85 -1.18 -15.23
C SER A 91 22.27 -0.66 -15.01
N LYS A 92 22.93 -0.98 -13.89
CA LYS A 92 24.35 -0.66 -13.69
C LYS A 92 25.28 -1.71 -14.26
N ASP A 93 24.87 -2.98 -14.27
CA ASP A 93 25.65 -4.07 -14.90
C ASP A 93 25.65 -4.01 -16.43
N LEU A 94 24.68 -3.31 -17.03
CA LEU A 94 24.59 -3.11 -18.49
C LEU A 94 25.27 -1.83 -19.00
N VAL A 95 25.76 -0.95 -18.11
CA VAL A 95 26.46 0.29 -18.50
C VAL A 95 27.92 0.20 -18.06
N SER A 96 28.57 -0.85 -18.56
CA SER A 96 30.03 -0.88 -18.72
C SER A 96 30.40 -1.08 -20.18
N ASP A 97 29.61 -0.54 -21.12
CA ASP A 97 30.10 -0.17 -22.45
C ASP A 97 29.15 0.82 -23.13
N SER A 98 29.74 1.86 -23.72
CA SER A 98 29.16 2.81 -24.68
C SER A 98 28.41 4.04 -24.14
N PHE A 99 29.13 5.16 -24.12
CA PHE A 99 28.54 6.50 -24.16
C PHE A 99 27.87 6.76 -25.53
N THR A 100 26.67 7.35 -25.56
CA THR A 100 26.38 8.63 -26.25
C THR A 100 24.91 9.07 -26.09
N SER A 101 24.76 10.25 -25.47
CA SER A 101 23.76 11.33 -25.65
C SER A 101 22.34 11.07 -26.17
N SER A 102 21.31 11.42 -25.37
CA SER A 102 20.38 12.54 -25.69
C SER A 102 19.38 12.78 -24.55
N ASP A 103 19.56 13.93 -23.89
CA ASP A 103 18.61 14.89 -23.32
C ASP A 103 17.31 14.43 -22.65
N TYR A 104 17.30 14.55 -21.32
CA TYR A 104 16.43 15.43 -20.48
C TYR A 104 16.41 14.87 -19.05
N ILE A 105 17.51 15.05 -18.31
CA ILE A 105 17.60 14.65 -16.90
C ILE A 105 17.53 15.89 -16.02
N ILE A 106 16.41 16.07 -15.33
CA ILE A 106 16.23 17.03 -14.25
C ILE A 106 17.18 16.65 -13.08
N PRO A 107 18.15 17.50 -12.70
CA PRO A 107 19.21 17.13 -11.76
C PRO A 107 18.83 17.48 -10.32
N PHE A 108 17.91 16.73 -9.72
CA PHE A 108 17.59 16.91 -8.30
C PHE A 108 17.42 15.61 -7.52
N LYS A 109 18.38 14.67 -7.59
CA LYS A 109 18.62 13.74 -6.47
C LYS A 109 20.11 13.42 -6.35
N ARG A 110 20.75 14.05 -5.36
CA ARG A 110 22.09 13.74 -4.85
C ARG A 110 22.15 12.24 -4.52
N ALA A 111 22.87 11.47 -5.34
CA ALA A 111 23.09 10.05 -5.10
C ALA A 111 24.04 9.90 -3.90
N ARG A 112 23.51 9.46 -2.76
CA ARG A 112 24.34 8.85 -1.72
C ARG A 112 24.52 7.39 -2.09
N THR A 113 25.74 7.03 -2.48
CA THR A 113 26.21 5.64 -2.47
C THR A 113 26.24 5.18 -1.01
N SER A 114 25.18 4.49 -0.57
CA SER A 114 25.15 3.87 0.76
C SER A 114 25.23 2.35 0.59
N SER A 115 26.44 1.84 0.85
CA SER A 115 26.76 0.44 1.09
C SER A 115 26.02 -0.13 2.33
N SER A 116 25.30 0.70 3.10
CA SER A 116 24.56 0.28 4.31
C SER A 116 23.06 -0.01 4.07
N THR A 117 22.59 -0.04 2.83
CA THR A 117 21.13 -0.01 2.55
C THR A 117 20.41 -1.35 2.65
N ASN A 118 21.08 -2.48 2.46
CA ASN A 118 20.40 -3.79 2.43
C ASN A 118 19.85 -4.22 3.80
N LYS A 119 20.52 -3.81 4.89
CA LYS A 119 20.03 -4.10 6.25
C LYS A 119 18.76 -3.33 6.58
N ALA A 120 18.69 -2.06 6.16
CA ALA A 120 17.52 -1.21 6.39
C ALA A 120 16.30 -1.74 5.61
N THR A 121 16.47 -2.11 4.34
CA THR A 121 15.38 -2.67 3.52
C THR A 121 14.90 -4.02 4.04
N ASN A 122 15.81 -4.89 4.50
CA ASN A 122 15.42 -6.15 5.14
C ASN A 122 14.65 -5.92 6.45
N SER A 123 15.00 -4.90 7.22
CA SER A 123 14.25 -4.55 8.44
C SER A 123 12.86 -4.00 8.14
N GLU A 124 12.70 -3.18 7.10
CA GLU A 124 11.40 -2.68 6.65
C GLU A 124 10.52 -3.80 6.09
N LEU A 125 11.11 -4.71 5.30
CA LEU A 125 10.44 -5.92 4.79
C LEU A 125 9.94 -6.81 5.94
N GLN A 126 10.79 -7.09 6.92
CA GLN A 126 10.42 -7.89 8.08
C GLN A 126 9.30 -7.24 8.90
N SER A 127 9.36 -5.92 9.08
CA SER A 127 8.34 -5.15 9.81
C SER A 127 6.99 -5.16 9.10
N ALA A 128 6.98 -4.95 7.78
CA ALA A 128 5.77 -5.02 6.96
C ALA A 128 5.15 -6.42 7.00
N LEU A 129 5.98 -7.46 6.87
CA LEU A 129 5.56 -8.86 7.00
C LEU A 129 4.87 -9.12 8.33
N GLN A 130 5.54 -8.84 9.46
CA GLN A 130 4.98 -9.07 10.80
C GLN A 130 3.67 -8.30 11.01
N SER A 131 3.60 -7.07 10.50
CA SER A 131 2.39 -6.24 10.61
C SER A 131 1.22 -6.82 9.82
N LEU A 132 1.47 -7.33 8.60
CA LEU A 132 0.45 -7.97 7.79
C LEU A 132 0.04 -9.34 8.34
N GLU A 133 0.97 -10.15 8.83
CA GLU A 133 0.68 -11.43 9.48
C GLU A 133 -0.26 -11.24 10.68
N ALA A 134 0.10 -10.31 11.58
CA ALA A 134 -0.73 -9.99 12.74
C ALA A 134 -2.14 -9.54 12.35
N VAL A 135 -2.30 -8.79 11.26
CA VAL A 135 -3.64 -8.36 10.82
C VAL A 135 -4.41 -9.46 10.11
N VAL A 136 -3.75 -10.31 9.34
CA VAL A 136 -4.35 -11.48 8.69
C VAL A 136 -4.88 -12.48 9.72
N ASP A 137 -4.18 -12.65 10.85
CA ASP A 137 -4.64 -13.51 11.94
C ASP A 137 -5.95 -13.01 12.57
N HIS A 138 -6.18 -11.70 12.59
CA HIS A 138 -7.36 -11.08 13.18
C HIS A 138 -8.47 -10.75 12.18
N MET A 139 -8.28 -11.02 10.88
CA MET A 139 -9.27 -10.59 9.86
C MET A 139 -10.47 -11.53 9.72
N VAL A 140 -10.41 -12.75 10.27
CA VAL A 140 -11.48 -13.76 10.11
C VAL A 140 -12.83 -13.23 10.60
N GLU A 141 -12.86 -12.63 11.78
CA GLU A 141 -14.09 -12.02 12.34
C GLU A 141 -14.60 -10.88 11.45
N PHE A 142 -13.70 -10.01 10.95
CA PHE A 142 -14.05 -8.93 10.05
C PHE A 142 -14.69 -9.46 8.76
N VAL A 143 -14.12 -10.50 8.15
CA VAL A 143 -14.63 -11.12 6.91
C VAL A 143 -16.00 -11.76 7.14
N VAL A 144 -16.22 -12.42 8.27
CA VAL A 144 -17.53 -12.99 8.64
C VAL A 144 -18.59 -11.90 8.78
N LEU A 145 -18.27 -10.82 9.49
CA LEU A 145 -19.18 -9.68 9.64
C LEU A 145 -19.47 -9.00 8.30
N LEU A 146 -18.45 -8.91 7.44
CA LEU A 146 -18.56 -8.29 6.12
C LEU A 146 -19.56 -9.02 5.22
N ALA A 147 -19.68 -10.34 5.35
CA ALA A 147 -20.65 -11.14 4.60
C ALA A 147 -22.11 -10.69 4.84
N GLY A 148 -22.41 -10.20 6.05
CA GLY A 148 -23.71 -9.67 6.43
C GLY A 148 -23.99 -8.23 5.98
N CYS A 149 -22.99 -7.52 5.45
CA CYS A 149 -23.19 -6.18 4.92
C CYS A 149 -23.87 -6.22 3.54
N GLU A 150 -24.83 -5.32 3.32
CA GLU A 150 -25.50 -5.17 2.03
C GLU A 150 -24.48 -4.88 0.93
N ARG A 151 -24.58 -5.60 -0.20
CA ARG A 151 -23.74 -5.31 -1.37
C ARG A 151 -24.23 -4.04 -2.03
N VAL A 152 -23.31 -3.10 -2.22
CA VAL A 152 -23.59 -1.93 -3.05
C VAL A 152 -23.55 -2.41 -4.49
N SER A 153 -24.69 -2.42 -5.18
CA SER A 153 -24.74 -2.80 -6.59
C SER A 153 -23.77 -1.91 -7.37
N ARG A 154 -22.62 -2.46 -7.77
CA ARG A 154 -21.80 -1.87 -8.83
C ARG A 154 -22.70 -1.84 -10.06
N ARG A 155 -23.23 -0.67 -10.42
CA ARG A 155 -23.73 -0.48 -11.77
C ARG A 155 -22.56 -0.80 -12.69
N PRO A 156 -22.66 -1.76 -13.62
CA PRO A 156 -21.51 -2.20 -14.43
C PRO A 156 -20.90 -1.09 -15.29
N TYR A 157 -21.50 0.11 -15.33
CA TYR A 157 -21.23 1.14 -16.33
C TYR A 157 -20.80 2.51 -15.80
N ASP A 158 -20.74 2.75 -14.49
CA ASP A 158 -20.25 4.04 -13.96
C ASP A 158 -18.74 4.05 -13.68
N ALA A 159 -18.05 2.93 -13.90
CA ALA A 159 -16.60 2.80 -13.72
C ALA A 159 -15.82 2.77 -15.05
N TYR A 160 -16.33 2.21 -16.15
CA TYR A 160 -15.47 1.83 -17.29
C TYR A 160 -15.59 2.68 -18.57
N LEU A 161 -16.57 3.60 -18.68
CA LEU A 161 -16.72 4.47 -19.86
C LEU A 161 -16.26 5.92 -19.65
N GLN A 162 -15.84 6.27 -18.43
CA GLN A 162 -15.26 7.56 -18.12
C GLN A 162 -13.99 7.32 -17.29
N VAL A 163 -12.87 7.16 -18.00
CA VAL A 163 -11.54 6.87 -17.42
C VAL A 163 -11.09 7.95 -16.41
N ASP A 164 -11.81 9.08 -16.35
CA ASP A 164 -11.43 10.28 -15.59
C ASP A 164 -12.11 10.46 -14.21
N ASN A 165 -12.97 9.53 -13.74
CA ASN A 165 -13.77 9.73 -12.51
C ASN A 165 -13.61 8.61 -11.47
N PHE A 166 -12.40 8.09 -11.28
CA PHE A 166 -12.14 7.10 -10.21
C PHE A 166 -11.71 7.76 -8.90
N MET A 167 -12.31 7.30 -7.81
CA MET A 167 -11.86 7.62 -6.46
C MET A 167 -11.32 6.36 -5.79
N PHE A 168 -10.00 6.33 -5.56
CA PHE A 168 -9.30 5.19 -4.97
C PHE A 168 -9.04 5.41 -3.48
N GLY A 169 -9.07 4.34 -2.68
CA GLY A 169 -8.59 4.32 -1.29
C GLY A 169 -9.36 5.21 -0.30
N ARG A 170 -10.50 5.77 -0.72
CA ARG A 170 -11.32 6.71 0.07
C ARG A 170 -12.64 6.10 0.53
N HIS A 171 -12.77 4.77 0.46
CA HIS A 171 -14.01 4.06 0.78
C HIS A 171 -14.47 4.30 2.22
N VAL A 172 -13.54 4.23 3.19
CA VAL A 172 -13.86 4.48 4.60
C VAL A 172 -14.42 5.89 4.82
N GLU A 173 -13.83 6.90 4.19
CA GLU A 173 -14.33 8.28 4.29
C GLU A 173 -15.68 8.45 3.60
N LYS A 174 -15.85 7.85 2.42
CA LYS A 174 -17.14 7.83 1.72
C LYS A 174 -18.25 7.23 2.58
N GLN A 175 -18.01 6.07 3.19
CA GLN A 175 -18.99 5.42 4.05
C GLN A 175 -19.31 6.27 5.29
N LYS A 176 -18.31 6.90 5.92
CA LYS A 176 -18.55 7.81 7.05
C LYS A 176 -19.47 8.97 6.69
N ILE A 177 -19.25 9.58 5.52
CA ILE A 177 -20.10 10.69 5.05
C ILE A 177 -21.50 10.16 4.73
N ILE A 178 -21.63 9.01 4.05
CA ILE A 178 -22.94 8.40 3.76
C ILE A 178 -23.70 8.10 5.06
N ASN A 179 -23.05 7.49 6.05
CA ASN A 179 -23.65 7.17 7.33
C ASN A 179 -24.09 8.43 8.07
N PHE A 180 -23.28 9.49 8.04
CA PHE A 180 -23.65 10.78 8.62
C PHE A 180 -24.87 11.41 7.91
N LEU A 181 -24.90 11.38 6.58
CA LEU A 181 -25.99 11.96 5.78
C LEU A 181 -27.31 11.18 5.87
N LEU A 182 -27.24 9.87 6.10
CA LEU A 182 -28.40 8.99 6.24
C LEU A 182 -28.81 8.77 7.71
N GLN A 183 -28.11 9.40 8.66
CA GLN A 183 -28.48 9.34 10.06
C GLN A 183 -29.80 10.10 10.25
N GLN A 184 -30.82 9.43 10.79
CA GLN A 184 -32.18 9.96 10.91
C GLN A 184 -32.24 11.32 11.62
N ASP A 185 -33.18 12.16 11.19
CA ASP A 185 -33.42 13.53 11.64
C ASP A 185 -33.33 13.67 13.16
N ILE A 186 -32.17 14.12 13.62
CA ILE A 186 -32.01 14.56 15.00
C ILE A 186 -32.80 15.87 15.11
N PRO A 187 -33.82 15.97 15.99
CA PRO A 187 -34.54 17.22 16.17
C PRO A 187 -33.56 18.31 16.61
N GLY A 188 -33.33 19.29 15.73
CA GLY A 188 -32.31 20.31 15.96
C GLY A 188 -31.87 21.03 14.68
N PRO A 189 -30.90 21.96 14.80
CA PRO A 189 -30.32 22.63 13.64
C PRO A 189 -29.61 21.62 12.72
N PRO A 190 -29.45 21.94 11.42
CA PRO A 190 -28.79 21.05 10.47
C PRO A 190 -27.39 20.64 10.94
N ALA A 191 -27.12 19.34 10.98
CA ALA A 191 -25.81 18.82 11.34
C ALA A 191 -24.79 19.15 10.23
N VAL A 192 -23.60 19.61 10.62
CA VAL A 192 -22.52 19.98 9.68
C VAL A 192 -21.35 19.03 9.84
N LEU A 193 -20.91 18.40 8.74
CA LEU A 193 -19.70 17.57 8.70
C LEU A 193 -18.57 18.28 7.94
N PRO A 194 -17.55 18.82 8.64
CA PRO A 194 -16.43 19.48 7.99
C PRO A 194 -15.50 18.46 7.30
N ILE A 195 -15.17 18.70 6.02
CA ILE A 195 -14.18 17.92 5.27
C ILE A 195 -12.90 18.76 5.10
N ILE A 196 -11.89 18.46 5.92
CA ILE A 196 -10.66 19.24 6.02
C ILE A 196 -9.50 18.46 5.41
N GLY A 197 -8.61 19.15 4.70
CA GLY A 197 -7.41 18.56 4.10
C GLY A 197 -6.67 19.55 3.21
N GLY A 198 -5.49 19.18 2.72
CA GLY A 198 -4.67 20.03 1.84
C GLY A 198 -5.33 20.42 0.51
N ARG A 199 -4.67 21.30 -0.26
CA ARG A 199 -5.09 21.65 -1.62
C ARG A 199 -4.87 20.44 -2.55
N GLY A 200 -5.83 20.16 -3.44
CA GLY A 200 -5.70 19.10 -4.45
C GLY A 200 -5.90 17.66 -3.95
N VAL A 201 -6.22 17.43 -2.68
CA VAL A 201 -6.33 16.06 -2.11
C VAL A 201 -7.61 15.29 -2.48
N GLY A 202 -8.43 15.81 -3.41
CA GLY A 202 -9.65 15.15 -3.89
C GLY A 202 -10.91 15.35 -3.04
N LYS A 203 -10.97 16.37 -2.16
CA LYS A 203 -12.16 16.64 -1.30
C LYS A 203 -13.45 16.82 -2.11
N LYS A 204 -13.39 17.61 -3.20
CA LYS A 204 -14.53 17.84 -4.09
C LYS A 204 -14.98 16.55 -4.77
N THR A 205 -14.03 15.73 -5.21
CA THR A 205 -14.27 14.42 -5.81
C THR A 205 -14.97 13.49 -4.84
N LEU A 206 -14.50 13.41 -3.58
CA LEU A 206 -15.14 12.62 -2.53
C LEU A 206 -16.60 13.02 -2.32
N VAL A 207 -16.88 14.32 -2.18
CA VAL A 207 -18.26 14.83 -2.01
C VAL A 207 -19.11 14.50 -3.24
N ALA A 208 -18.59 14.71 -4.45
CA ALA A 208 -19.31 14.39 -5.69
C ALA A 208 -19.72 12.90 -5.77
N HIS A 209 -18.83 11.99 -5.35
CA HIS A 209 -19.14 10.55 -5.31
C HIS A 209 -20.16 10.18 -4.23
N VAL A 210 -20.18 10.89 -3.10
CA VAL A 210 -21.20 10.67 -2.06
C VAL A 210 -22.57 11.17 -2.54
N CYS A 211 -22.65 12.37 -3.13
CA CYS A 211 -23.92 12.93 -3.62
C CYS A 211 -24.52 12.12 -4.78
N ARG A 212 -23.68 11.47 -5.60
CA ARG A 212 -24.13 10.55 -6.66
C ARG A 212 -24.63 9.20 -6.13
N TYR A 213 -24.44 8.89 -4.86
CA TYR A 213 -24.88 7.63 -4.29
C TYR A 213 -26.42 7.58 -4.22
N ASP A 214 -27.03 6.57 -4.84
CA ASP A 214 -28.49 6.49 -5.03
C ASP A 214 -29.28 6.65 -3.73
N ARG A 215 -28.81 6.07 -2.61
CA ARG A 215 -29.47 6.19 -1.30
C ARG A 215 -29.45 7.62 -0.76
N VAL A 216 -28.32 8.32 -0.90
CA VAL A 216 -28.19 9.73 -0.49
C VAL A 216 -29.06 10.60 -1.41
N ARG A 217 -28.99 10.38 -2.72
CA ARG A 217 -29.79 11.13 -3.69
C ARG A 217 -31.31 10.94 -3.49
N SER A 218 -31.73 9.75 -3.05
CA SER A 218 -33.14 9.47 -2.77
C SER A 218 -33.60 10.00 -1.42
N HIS A 219 -32.67 10.20 -0.48
CA HIS A 219 -32.99 10.72 0.87
C HIS A 219 -33.23 12.22 0.86
N PHE A 220 -32.47 12.98 0.07
CA PHE A 220 -32.63 14.42 -0.06
C PHE A 220 -33.48 14.76 -1.29
N ALA A 221 -34.69 15.27 -1.08
CA ALA A 221 -35.51 15.81 -2.15
C ALA A 221 -34.84 17.05 -2.75
N VAL A 222 -34.75 17.10 -4.09
CA VAL A 222 -34.39 18.35 -4.78
C VAL A 222 -35.64 19.22 -4.77
N CYS A 223 -35.65 20.28 -3.97
CA CYS A 223 -36.64 21.35 -4.13
C CYS A 223 -36.33 22.06 -5.45
N THR A 224 -37.00 21.65 -6.52
CA THR A 224 -37.05 22.38 -7.80
C THR A 224 -38.10 23.46 -7.75
#